data_AF-A0A9Q1JH29-F1
#
_entry.id   AF-A0A9Q1JH29-F1
#
_cell.length_a   1.000
_cell.length_b   1.000
_cell.length_c   1.000
_cell.angle_alpha   90.00
_cell.angle_beta   90.00
_cell.angle_gamma   90.00
#
_symmetry.space_group_name_H-M   'P 1'
#
loop_
_entity.id
_entity.type
_entity.pdbx_description
1 polymer ?
#
loop_
_entity_poly.entity_id
_entity_poly.type
_entity_poly.pdbx_seq_one_letter_code
_entity_poly.pdbx_strand_id
1 'polypeptide(L)'
;MECAAKGARTRCLGPPVRRCARCGVVAYCSLSHQIAHWSDHKQECERLEQQMRNADMVNKFPFTFSEEATVRICEKQETRCLFLERWGLHQVGMWSYECSCGPLNISLNLSGLLMYWNLSSTFAPCTEPASPLSKQLSCWKEYYEWRSIPLDSPAAVVLQWPLTIYYALQLNATKGRNDQGNKVINIHYLGPDKELNQLASFGELLALLPQCNVHIELIGPAVPERRDGQRIELDRCAHCDDKDCKCKLTSERHSSKVTLQLHRGYYHDWFGDIVKDSCPHLIIAPNAGIAAYPSWKETIVCLAQLNLYTLFETAVTRNAQTFKIHSYSG
;
A
#
# COMPACT_ATOMS: atom_id res chain seq x y z
N MET A 1 7.93 -15.69 9.70
CA MET A 1 8.08 -14.92 10.96
C MET A 1 9.43 -15.25 11.58
N GLU A 2 10.19 -14.23 11.95
CA GLU A 2 11.50 -14.39 12.59
C GLU A 2 11.43 -14.24 14.11
N CYS A 3 12.48 -14.66 14.82
CA CYS A 3 12.57 -14.47 16.27
C CYS A 3 12.79 -12.98 16.57
N ALA A 4 11.97 -12.37 17.40
CA ALA A 4 12.09 -10.95 17.71
C ALA A 4 13.38 -10.59 18.48
N ALA A 5 14.01 -11.57 19.14
CA ALA A 5 15.31 -11.40 19.78
C ALA A 5 16.48 -11.88 18.90
N LYS A 6 16.29 -12.00 17.57
CA LYS A 6 17.36 -12.38 16.64
C LYS A 6 18.48 -11.33 16.71
N GLY A 7 19.71 -11.79 16.94
CA GLY A 7 20.86 -10.90 17.15
C GLY A 7 21.06 -10.44 18.61
N ALA A 8 20.22 -10.91 19.55
CA ALA A 8 20.49 -10.75 20.98
C ALA A 8 21.75 -11.54 21.41
N ARG A 9 22.14 -11.40 22.68
CA ARG A 9 23.36 -11.97 23.28
C ARG A 9 23.54 -13.48 23.05
N THR A 10 22.46 -14.23 22.76
CA THR A 10 22.49 -15.67 22.50
C THR A 10 21.91 -15.99 21.11
N ARG A 11 22.49 -16.99 20.43
CA ARG A 11 22.04 -17.40 19.09
C ARG A 11 20.61 -17.98 19.12
N CYS A 12 19.89 -17.81 18.02
CA CYS A 12 18.58 -18.45 17.84
C CYS A 12 18.71 -19.98 17.80
N LEU A 13 17.74 -20.68 18.40
CA LEU A 13 17.68 -22.14 18.44
C LEU A 13 16.99 -22.76 17.21
N GLY A 14 16.50 -21.92 16.29
CA GLY A 14 15.70 -22.35 15.15
C GLY A 14 14.57 -21.34 14.86
N PRO A 15 13.57 -21.74 14.05
CA PRO A 15 12.41 -20.90 13.78
C PRO A 15 11.62 -20.60 15.07
N PRO A 16 10.88 -19.49 15.14
CA PRO A 16 10.04 -19.18 16.29
C PRO A 16 8.99 -20.26 16.54
N VAL A 17 8.95 -20.80 17.76
CA VAL A 17 7.99 -21.84 18.19
C VAL A 17 7.00 -21.35 19.23
N ARG A 18 7.16 -20.11 19.73
CA ARG A 18 6.29 -19.51 20.73
C ARG A 18 5.98 -18.06 20.40
N ARG A 19 4.91 -17.56 21.01
CA ARG A 19 4.48 -16.16 20.89
C ARG A 19 4.26 -15.55 22.27
N CYS A 20 4.30 -14.23 22.35
CA CYS A 20 3.86 -13.52 23.55
C CYS A 20 2.40 -13.90 23.87
N ALA A 21 2.14 -14.40 25.09
CA ALA A 21 0.81 -14.85 25.49
C ALA A 21 -0.21 -13.71 25.59
N ARG A 22 0.25 -12.47 25.83
CA ARG A 22 -0.60 -11.28 25.93
C ARG A 22 -0.99 -10.76 24.55
N CYS A 23 -0.04 -10.22 23.78
CA CYS A 23 -0.37 -9.62 22.48
C CYS A 23 -0.57 -10.65 21.37
N GLY A 24 0.06 -11.83 21.46
CA GLY A 24 -0.04 -12.85 20.41
C GLY A 24 0.67 -12.52 19.09
N VAL A 25 1.31 -11.35 18.96
CA VAL A 25 1.97 -10.89 17.73
C VAL A 25 3.43 -11.34 17.68
N VAL A 26 4.20 -10.98 18.71
CA VAL A 26 5.66 -11.17 18.73
C VAL A 26 6.03 -12.63 18.97
N ALA A 27 6.91 -13.17 18.13
CA ALA A 27 7.32 -14.58 18.15
C ALA A 27 8.78 -14.77 18.59
N TYR A 28 9.06 -15.88 19.28
CA TYR A 28 10.38 -16.20 19.82
C TYR A 28 10.73 -17.68 19.56
N CYS A 29 12.01 -17.99 19.37
CA CYS A 29 12.48 -19.37 19.29
C CYS A 29 12.63 -20.04 20.66
N SER A 30 12.71 -19.26 21.76
CA SER A 30 12.88 -19.78 23.12
C SER A 30 12.30 -18.84 24.18
N LEU A 31 12.12 -19.36 25.41
CA LEU A 31 11.74 -18.55 26.56
C LEU A 31 12.82 -17.51 26.91
N SER A 32 14.10 -17.88 26.79
CA SER A 32 15.22 -16.98 27.10
C SER A 32 15.21 -15.74 26.20
N HIS A 33 14.91 -15.90 24.90
CA HIS A 33 14.77 -14.80 23.95
C HIS A 33 13.56 -13.92 24.25
N GLN A 34 12.44 -14.51 24.69
CA GLN A 34 11.28 -13.74 25.13
C GLN A 34 11.58 -12.88 26.37
N ILE A 35 12.28 -13.44 27.36
CA ILE A 35 12.69 -12.71 28.57
C ILE A 35 13.68 -11.59 28.21
N ALA A 36 14.67 -11.89 27.36
CA ALA A 36 15.68 -10.92 26.95
C ALA A 36 15.09 -9.71 26.21
N HIS A 37 14.07 -9.93 25.37
CA HIS A 37 13.41 -8.85 24.61
C HIS A 37 12.29 -8.15 25.41
N TRP A 38 11.96 -8.60 26.62
CA TRP A 38 10.81 -8.08 27.36
C TRP A 38 10.93 -6.59 27.72
N SER A 39 12.14 -6.09 27.99
CA SER A 39 12.37 -4.66 28.28
C SER A 39 11.88 -3.75 27.17
N ASP A 40 12.04 -4.19 25.92
CA ASP A 40 11.73 -3.42 24.73
C ASP A 40 10.27 -3.70 24.32
N HIS A 41 9.87 -4.98 24.34
CA HIS A 41 8.52 -5.39 23.97
C HIS A 41 7.43 -4.85 24.91
N LYS A 42 7.69 -4.73 26.22
CA LYS A 42 6.65 -4.40 27.20
C LYS A 42 5.91 -3.10 26.89
N GLN A 43 6.61 -2.11 26.32
CA GLN A 43 6.04 -0.80 25.98
C GLN A 43 5.03 -0.92 24.83
N GLU A 44 5.31 -1.82 23.87
CA GLU A 44 4.47 -2.05 22.69
C GLU A 44 3.41 -3.15 22.89
N CYS A 45 3.58 -4.01 23.89
CA CYS A 45 2.76 -5.21 24.06
C CYS A 45 1.27 -4.91 24.25
N GLU A 46 0.93 -3.88 25.03
CA GLU A 46 -0.46 -3.49 25.27
C GLU A 46 -1.11 -2.94 24.00
N ARG A 47 -0.40 -2.07 23.28
CA ARG A 47 -0.85 -1.52 22.00
C ARG A 47 -1.13 -2.64 20.99
N LEU A 48 -0.21 -3.61 20.87
CA LEU A 48 -0.36 -4.78 20.00
C LEU A 48 -1.54 -5.66 20.42
N GLU A 49 -1.79 -5.83 21.72
CA GLU A 49 -2.96 -6.55 22.23
C GLU A 49 -4.27 -5.87 21.81
N GLN A 50 -4.38 -4.54 22.01
CA GLN A 50 -5.55 -3.77 21.59
C GLN A 50 -5.80 -3.85 20.08
N GLN A 51 -4.74 -3.87 19.28
CA GLN A 51 -4.85 -4.08 17.83
C GLN A 51 -5.41 -5.47 17.51
N MET A 52 -4.89 -6.51 18.18
CA MET A 52 -5.36 -7.88 17.97
C MET A 52 -6.81 -8.10 18.41
N ARG A 53 -7.34 -7.33 19.37
CA ARG A 53 -8.78 -7.36 19.71
C ARG A 53 -9.69 -6.94 18.56
N ASN A 54 -9.18 -6.14 17.62
CA ASN A 54 -9.93 -5.66 16.46
C ASN A 54 -9.63 -6.47 15.19
N ALA A 55 -8.82 -7.54 15.27
CA ALA A 55 -8.37 -8.31 14.11
C ALA A 55 -9.53 -8.92 13.30
N ASP A 56 -10.63 -9.30 13.96
CA ASP A 56 -11.79 -9.86 13.26
C ASP A 56 -12.59 -8.79 12.51
N MET A 57 -12.61 -7.54 13.00
CA MET A 57 -13.32 -6.45 12.33
C MET A 57 -12.63 -6.02 11.04
N VAL A 58 -11.31 -5.92 11.07
CA VAL A 58 -10.47 -5.54 9.93
C VAL A 58 -10.41 -6.60 8.83
N ASN A 59 -10.80 -7.84 9.11
CA ASN A 59 -10.95 -8.90 8.10
C ASN A 59 -12.36 -8.96 7.47
N LYS A 60 -13.31 -8.12 7.92
CA LYS A 60 -14.66 -8.05 7.35
C LYS A 60 -14.70 -7.09 6.16
N PHE A 61 -14.32 -7.61 5.00
CA PHE A 61 -14.47 -6.89 3.74
C PHE A 61 -15.82 -7.23 3.07
N PRO A 62 -16.37 -6.32 2.23
CA PRO A 62 -17.63 -6.56 1.53
C PRO A 62 -17.48 -7.51 0.33
N PHE A 63 -16.28 -8.03 0.06
CA PHE A 63 -16.02 -8.82 -1.15
C PHE A 63 -16.44 -10.27 -0.99
N THR A 64 -16.96 -10.86 -2.06
CA THR A 64 -17.35 -12.28 -2.09
C THR A 64 -16.13 -13.21 -1.94
N PHE A 65 -14.95 -12.75 -2.35
CA PHE A 65 -13.70 -13.48 -2.24
C PHE A 65 -12.96 -13.26 -0.90
N SER A 66 -13.52 -12.51 0.05
CA SER A 66 -12.81 -12.13 1.28
C SER A 66 -12.33 -13.35 2.07
N GLU A 67 -13.18 -14.35 2.26
CA GLU A 67 -12.83 -15.56 3.01
C GLU A 67 -11.69 -16.34 2.34
N GLU A 68 -11.77 -16.53 1.03
CA GLU A 68 -10.75 -17.20 0.23
C GLU A 68 -9.43 -16.44 0.24
N ALA A 69 -9.47 -15.14 -0.06
CA ALA A 69 -8.29 -14.31 -0.25
C ALA A 69 -7.64 -13.81 1.05
N THR A 70 -8.28 -14.03 2.20
CA THR A 70 -7.72 -13.66 3.51
C THR A 70 -7.66 -14.87 4.45
N VAL A 71 -8.80 -15.32 4.97
CA VAL A 71 -8.90 -16.36 6.02
C VAL A 71 -8.27 -17.67 5.58
N ARG A 72 -8.68 -18.22 4.42
CA ARG A 72 -8.18 -19.53 3.94
C ARG A 72 -6.71 -19.50 3.57
N ILE A 73 -6.20 -18.38 3.04
CA ILE A 73 -4.75 -18.19 2.81
C ILE A 73 -3.99 -18.18 4.15
N CYS A 74 -4.52 -17.51 5.18
CA CYS A 74 -3.90 -17.47 6.51
C CYS A 74 -3.86 -18.83 7.20
N GLU A 75 -4.91 -19.63 6.98
CA GLU A 75 -5.06 -21.00 7.48
C GLU A 75 -4.31 -22.03 6.61
N LYS A 76 -3.62 -21.57 5.54
CA LYS A 76 -2.90 -22.42 4.58
C LYS A 76 -3.79 -23.44 3.87
N GLN A 77 -5.09 -23.18 3.78
CA GLN A 77 -6.06 -23.98 3.04
C GLN A 77 -6.14 -23.56 1.57
N GLU A 78 -5.81 -22.30 1.28
CA GLU A 78 -5.72 -21.74 -0.07
C GLU A 78 -4.37 -21.06 -0.26
N THR A 79 -4.02 -20.80 -1.52
CA THR A 79 -2.83 -20.00 -1.83
C THR A 79 -3.21 -18.78 -2.64
N ARG A 80 -2.39 -17.73 -2.51
CA ARG A 80 -2.54 -16.52 -3.34
C ARG A 80 -2.43 -16.84 -4.84
N CYS A 81 -1.64 -17.85 -5.22
CA CYS A 81 -1.55 -18.34 -6.59
C CYS A 81 -2.89 -18.89 -7.08
N LEU A 82 -3.50 -19.83 -6.36
CA LEU A 82 -4.78 -20.44 -6.74
C LEU A 82 -5.88 -19.39 -6.91
N PHE A 83 -5.96 -18.42 -6.00
CA PHE A 83 -6.88 -17.30 -6.10
C PHE A 83 -6.68 -16.50 -7.41
N LEU A 84 -5.43 -16.15 -7.73
CA LEU A 84 -5.12 -15.39 -8.95
C LEU A 84 -5.32 -16.22 -10.22
N GLU A 85 -5.07 -17.54 -10.19
CA GLU A 85 -5.26 -18.46 -11.31
C GLU A 85 -6.73 -18.56 -11.72
N ARG A 86 -7.66 -18.57 -10.75
CA ARG A 86 -9.11 -18.56 -11.02
C ARG A 86 -9.56 -17.34 -11.82
N TRP A 87 -8.86 -16.22 -11.66
CA TRP A 87 -9.09 -14.99 -12.41
C TRP A 87 -8.23 -14.86 -13.66
N GLY A 88 -7.33 -15.81 -13.94
CA GLY A 88 -6.35 -15.70 -15.03
C GLY A 88 -5.31 -14.59 -14.83
N LEU A 89 -5.12 -14.13 -13.60
CA LEU A 89 -4.24 -13.02 -13.24
C LEU A 89 -2.88 -13.47 -12.70
N HIS A 90 -2.71 -14.76 -12.47
CA HIS A 90 -1.49 -15.29 -11.86
C HIS A 90 -0.26 -14.97 -12.73
N GLN A 91 0.70 -14.23 -12.16
CA GLN A 91 1.93 -13.80 -12.82
C GLN A 91 1.74 -12.84 -14.01
N VAL A 92 0.55 -12.25 -14.18
CA VAL A 92 0.25 -11.33 -15.28
C VAL A 92 0.27 -9.87 -14.83
N GLY A 93 0.91 -9.00 -15.61
CA GLY A 93 0.69 -7.55 -15.48
C GLY A 93 1.02 -6.97 -14.09
N MET A 94 0.10 -6.14 -13.58
CA MET A 94 0.16 -5.59 -12.23
C MET A 94 0.08 -6.66 -11.13
N TRP A 95 -0.33 -7.88 -11.44
CA TRP A 95 -0.62 -8.95 -10.48
C TRP A 95 0.58 -9.85 -10.21
N SER A 96 1.67 -9.70 -10.97
CA SER A 96 2.79 -10.65 -10.95
C SER A 96 3.53 -10.77 -9.61
N TYR A 97 3.40 -9.76 -8.74
CA TYR A 97 4.05 -9.71 -7.42
C TYR A 97 3.06 -9.92 -6.26
N GLU A 98 1.84 -10.33 -6.56
CA GLU A 98 0.86 -10.68 -5.54
C GLU A 98 1.16 -12.03 -4.90
N CYS A 99 1.85 -12.96 -5.59
CA CYS A 99 2.35 -14.22 -5.04
C CYS A 99 3.85 -14.15 -4.71
N SER A 100 4.34 -15.04 -3.82
CA SER A 100 5.78 -15.27 -3.62
C SER A 100 6.43 -16.18 -4.67
N CYS A 101 5.64 -16.71 -5.61
CA CYS A 101 6.10 -17.61 -6.65
C CYS A 101 6.99 -16.94 -7.70
N GLY A 102 7.03 -15.60 -7.70
CA GLY A 102 7.75 -14.78 -8.67
C GLY A 102 7.13 -14.85 -10.06
N PRO A 103 7.39 -13.89 -10.95
CA PRO A 103 7.00 -14.03 -12.36
C PRO A 103 7.78 -15.20 -13.00
N LEU A 104 7.11 -16.07 -13.78
CA LEU A 104 7.75 -17.10 -14.60
C LEU A 104 8.63 -16.44 -15.66
N ASN A 105 9.88 -16.11 -15.34
CA ASN A 105 10.96 -15.77 -16.27
C ASN A 105 10.55 -14.97 -17.53
N ILE A 106 9.58 -14.06 -17.39
CA ILE A 106 9.32 -13.07 -18.42
C ILE A 106 10.48 -12.11 -18.26
N SER A 107 11.36 -12.06 -19.25
CA SER A 107 12.32 -10.99 -19.38
C SER A 107 11.50 -9.70 -19.37
N LEU A 108 11.37 -9.06 -18.20
CA LEU A 108 10.78 -7.74 -18.07
C LEU A 108 11.83 -6.76 -18.58
N ASN A 109 12.08 -6.82 -19.89
CA ASN A 109 12.56 -5.72 -20.72
C ASN A 109 11.44 -4.65 -20.79
N LEU A 110 10.83 -4.32 -19.66
CA LEU A 110 9.79 -3.32 -19.57
C LEU A 110 10.44 -1.97 -19.36
N SER A 111 10.98 -1.45 -20.45
CA SER A 111 11.14 0.00 -20.61
C SER A 111 9.79 0.73 -20.55
N GLY A 112 8.67 0.02 -20.74
CA GLY A 112 7.30 0.55 -20.70
C GLY A 112 6.51 0.16 -19.45
N LEU A 113 5.75 1.11 -18.90
CA LEU A 113 4.82 0.91 -17.80
C LEU A 113 3.60 0.09 -18.25
N LEU A 114 3.24 -0.98 -17.51
CA LEU A 114 2.08 -1.81 -17.81
C LEU A 114 0.79 -1.08 -17.44
N MET A 115 0.06 -0.60 -18.45
CA MET A 115 -1.18 0.16 -18.30
C MET A 115 -2.45 -0.70 -18.40
N TYR A 116 -2.38 -1.99 -18.07
CA TYR A 116 -3.52 -2.90 -18.21
C TYR A 116 -3.87 -3.57 -16.89
N TRP A 117 -5.17 -3.62 -16.61
CA TRP A 117 -5.75 -4.37 -15.50
C TRP A 117 -5.74 -5.88 -15.72
N ASN A 118 -5.63 -6.35 -16.98
CA ASN A 118 -5.85 -7.76 -17.34
C ASN A 118 -7.21 -8.32 -16.87
N LEU A 119 -8.19 -7.41 -16.75
CA LEU A 119 -9.57 -7.68 -16.40
C LEU A 119 -10.47 -7.12 -17.49
N SER A 120 -11.63 -7.74 -17.72
CA SER A 120 -12.68 -7.16 -18.56
C SER A 120 -13.15 -5.81 -18.00
N SER A 121 -13.71 -4.96 -18.86
CA SER A 121 -14.25 -3.64 -18.51
C SER A 121 -15.31 -3.71 -17.40
N THR A 122 -16.02 -4.83 -17.25
CA THR A 122 -16.99 -5.05 -16.16
C THR A 122 -16.34 -5.12 -14.78
N PHE A 123 -15.10 -5.58 -14.69
CA PHE A 123 -14.38 -5.78 -13.43
C PHE A 123 -13.30 -4.72 -13.17
N ALA A 124 -12.97 -3.90 -14.17
CA ALA A 124 -11.89 -2.93 -14.10
C ALA A 124 -12.40 -1.48 -14.02
N PRO A 125 -11.86 -0.65 -13.11
CA PRO A 125 -12.12 0.79 -13.10
C PRO A 125 -11.34 1.48 -14.24
N CYS A 126 -11.69 1.19 -15.49
CA CYS A 126 -10.96 1.63 -16.68
C CYS A 126 -11.57 2.85 -17.40
N THR A 127 -12.84 3.15 -17.16
CA THR A 127 -13.55 4.30 -17.73
C THR A 127 -13.86 5.34 -16.67
N GLU A 128 -14.21 6.55 -17.11
CA GLU A 128 -14.73 7.60 -16.24
C GLU A 128 -15.91 7.08 -15.39
N PRO A 129 -16.00 7.52 -14.12
CA PRO A 129 -17.15 7.23 -13.28
C PRO A 129 -18.41 7.88 -13.86
N ALA A 130 -19.57 7.24 -13.66
CA ALA A 130 -20.84 7.73 -14.20
C ALA A 130 -21.26 9.10 -13.64
N SER A 131 -20.74 9.46 -12.46
CA SER A 131 -20.96 10.77 -11.84
C SER A 131 -19.75 11.18 -10.99
N PRO A 132 -19.49 12.49 -10.82
CA PRO A 132 -18.53 12.98 -9.86
C PRO A 132 -18.86 12.50 -8.44
N LEU A 133 -17.85 12.40 -7.58
CA LEU A 133 -18.06 12.08 -6.16
C LEU A 133 -18.95 13.15 -5.51
N SER A 134 -20.15 12.75 -5.12
CA SER A 134 -21.11 13.61 -4.41
C SER A 134 -20.85 13.70 -2.91
N LYS A 135 -20.16 12.69 -2.35
CA LYS A 135 -19.72 12.62 -0.95
C LYS A 135 -18.37 11.93 -0.85
N GLN A 136 -17.71 12.13 0.29
CA GLN A 136 -16.51 11.40 0.65
C GLN A 136 -16.82 9.89 0.75
N LEU A 137 -15.99 9.06 0.13
CA LEU A 137 -16.08 7.60 0.26
C LEU A 137 -15.57 7.16 1.64
N SER A 138 -16.34 6.30 2.30
CA SER A 138 -16.06 5.81 3.65
C SER A 138 -15.69 4.33 3.71
N CYS A 139 -15.96 3.56 2.65
CA CYS A 139 -15.64 2.14 2.59
C CYS A 139 -15.53 1.62 1.14
N TRP A 140 -14.99 0.40 1.01
CA TRP A 140 -14.85 -0.31 -0.27
C TRP A 140 -16.16 -0.49 -1.04
N LYS A 141 -17.26 -0.77 -0.34
CA LYS A 141 -18.57 -0.98 -0.97
C LYS A 141 -19.02 0.26 -1.73
N GLU A 142 -18.90 1.44 -1.12
CA GLU A 142 -19.26 2.71 -1.76
C GLU A 142 -18.37 3.01 -2.98
N TYR A 143 -17.08 2.69 -2.91
CA TYR A 143 -16.18 2.85 -4.06
C TYR A 143 -16.58 1.93 -5.23
N TYR A 144 -16.85 0.65 -4.95
CA TYR A 144 -17.23 -0.33 -5.97
C TYR A 144 -18.57 0.04 -6.63
N GLU A 145 -19.55 0.48 -5.84
CA GLU A 145 -20.82 1.02 -6.33
C GLU A 145 -20.60 2.24 -7.23
N TRP A 146 -19.76 3.20 -6.79
CA TRP A 146 -19.45 4.40 -7.55
C TRP A 146 -18.72 4.11 -8.87
N ARG A 147 -17.77 3.17 -8.87
CA ARG A 147 -17.08 2.70 -10.10
C ARG A 147 -17.91 1.75 -10.94
N SER A 148 -19.11 1.36 -10.48
CA SER A 148 -19.97 0.39 -11.16
C SER A 148 -19.27 -0.95 -11.44
N ILE A 149 -18.41 -1.39 -10.50
CA ILE A 149 -17.74 -2.70 -10.56
C ILE A 149 -18.32 -3.64 -9.49
N PRO A 150 -18.50 -4.93 -9.78
CA PRO A 150 -19.11 -5.86 -8.85
C PRO A 150 -18.14 -6.25 -7.73
N LEU A 151 -18.67 -6.59 -6.53
CA LEU A 151 -17.89 -6.91 -5.33
C LEU A 151 -17.10 -8.23 -5.42
N ASP A 152 -17.30 -9.02 -6.46
CA ASP A 152 -16.45 -10.16 -6.79
C ASP A 152 -15.20 -9.76 -7.59
N SER A 153 -15.13 -8.55 -8.18
CA SER A 153 -13.93 -8.06 -8.87
C SER A 153 -12.72 -8.05 -7.93
N PRO A 154 -11.58 -8.66 -8.32
CA PRO A 154 -10.37 -8.70 -7.50
C PRO A 154 -9.62 -7.36 -7.48
N ALA A 155 -10.13 -6.31 -8.15
CA ALA A 155 -9.46 -5.01 -8.30
C ALA A 155 -8.98 -4.40 -6.97
N ALA A 156 -9.68 -4.63 -5.85
CA ALA A 156 -9.32 -4.16 -4.51
C ALA A 156 -7.89 -4.55 -4.09
N VAL A 157 -7.39 -5.69 -4.56
CA VAL A 157 -6.02 -6.15 -4.28
C VAL A 157 -4.96 -5.15 -4.76
N VAL A 158 -5.19 -4.51 -5.90
CA VAL A 158 -4.26 -3.53 -6.49
C VAL A 158 -4.70 -2.11 -6.13
N LEU A 159 -6.00 -1.84 -6.06
CA LEU A 159 -6.56 -0.52 -5.72
C LEU A 159 -6.32 -0.09 -4.26
N GLN A 160 -5.89 -1.00 -3.39
CA GLN A 160 -5.63 -0.67 -1.99
C GLN A 160 -4.64 0.49 -1.85
N TRP A 161 -3.65 0.63 -2.75
CA TRP A 161 -2.67 1.71 -2.67
C TRP A 161 -3.27 3.10 -2.94
N PRO A 162 -3.87 3.37 -4.13
CA PRO A 162 -4.49 4.67 -4.39
C PRO A 162 -5.65 4.99 -3.44
N LEU A 163 -6.45 3.99 -3.03
CA LEU A 163 -7.55 4.23 -2.10
C LEU A 163 -7.10 4.51 -0.67
N THR A 164 -6.00 3.91 -0.21
CA THR A 164 -5.40 4.26 1.08
C THR A 164 -4.88 5.69 1.07
N ILE A 165 -4.24 6.11 -0.02
CA ILE A 165 -3.82 7.51 -0.21
C ILE A 165 -5.03 8.45 -0.16
N TYR A 166 -6.07 8.16 -0.94
CA TYR A 166 -7.28 8.97 -0.93
C TYR A 166 -7.87 9.06 0.48
N TYR A 167 -8.05 7.94 1.16
CA TYR A 167 -8.61 7.92 2.51
C TYR A 167 -7.75 8.71 3.52
N ALA A 168 -6.43 8.56 3.45
CA ALA A 168 -5.49 9.31 4.29
C ALA A 168 -5.56 10.83 4.05
N LEU A 169 -5.68 11.26 2.79
CA LEU A 169 -5.89 12.66 2.44
C LEU A 169 -7.19 13.20 3.01
N GLN A 170 -8.28 12.42 2.97
CA GLN A 170 -9.56 12.84 3.53
C GLN A 170 -9.51 12.99 5.06
N LEU A 171 -8.85 12.05 5.75
CA LEU A 171 -8.61 12.17 7.20
C LEU A 171 -7.83 13.44 7.55
N ASN A 172 -6.92 13.87 6.68
CA ASN A 172 -6.17 15.11 6.87
C ASN A 172 -7.01 16.36 6.53
N ALA A 173 -7.83 16.31 5.47
CA ALA A 173 -8.67 17.41 5.01
C ALA A 173 -9.76 17.83 6.02
N THR A 174 -10.29 16.87 6.80
CA THR A 174 -11.25 17.15 7.89
C THR A 174 -10.68 18.03 9.02
N LYS A 175 -9.38 18.34 9.01
CA LYS A 175 -8.71 19.22 9.97
C LYS A 175 -8.45 20.65 9.46
N GLY A 176 -8.97 21.00 8.28
CA GLY A 176 -9.07 22.37 7.79
C GLY A 176 -8.15 22.70 6.62
N ARG A 177 -8.74 22.95 5.45
CA ARG A 177 -8.33 23.96 4.45
C ARG A 177 -9.33 23.97 3.30
N ASN A 178 -10.14 25.03 3.22
CA ASN A 178 -10.83 25.43 1.99
C ASN A 178 -9.85 26.27 1.18
N ASP A 179 -9.47 25.80 -0.01
CA ASP A 179 -8.93 26.68 -1.05
C ASP A 179 -9.36 26.14 -2.41
N GLN A 180 -9.87 27.06 -3.23
CA GLN A 180 -10.54 26.81 -4.50
C GLN A 180 -9.57 27.20 -5.63
N GLY A 181 -8.99 26.19 -6.29
CA GLY A 181 -8.04 26.33 -7.40
C GLY A 181 -7.47 24.98 -7.82
N ASN A 182 -6.78 24.93 -8.98
CA ASN A 182 -6.03 23.74 -9.41
C ASN A 182 -4.94 23.44 -8.37
N LYS A 183 -5.23 22.50 -7.47
CA LYS A 183 -4.41 22.23 -6.29
C LYS A 183 -3.35 21.19 -6.64
N VAL A 184 -2.09 21.49 -6.33
CA VAL A 184 -1.02 20.49 -6.37
C VAL A 184 -0.97 19.78 -5.03
N ILE A 185 -1.09 18.46 -5.02
CA ILE A 185 -1.02 17.61 -3.84
C ILE A 185 0.29 16.82 -3.91
N ASN A 186 1.28 17.24 -3.12
CA ASN A 186 2.55 16.54 -2.95
C ASN A 186 2.43 15.47 -1.86
N ILE A 187 2.86 14.24 -2.16
CA ILE A 187 2.78 13.07 -1.29
C ILE A 187 4.16 12.41 -1.24
N HIS A 188 4.66 12.09 -0.05
CA HIS A 188 5.85 11.24 0.08
C HIS A 188 5.40 9.82 0.45
N TYR A 189 5.68 8.86 -0.43
CA TYR A 189 5.37 7.44 -0.27
C TYR A 189 6.65 6.68 0.08
N LEU A 190 6.73 6.18 1.31
CA LEU A 190 7.94 5.58 1.86
C LEU A 190 7.89 4.06 1.81
N GLY A 191 8.97 3.47 1.30
CA GLY A 191 9.15 2.03 1.22
C GLY A 191 8.24 1.31 0.21
N PRO A 192 8.06 1.80 -1.03
CA PRO A 192 7.33 1.05 -2.05
C PRO A 192 8.05 -0.27 -2.37
N ASP A 193 7.29 -1.36 -2.48
CA ASP A 193 7.77 -2.69 -2.83
C ASP A 193 6.95 -3.25 -4.00
N LYS A 194 5.81 -3.88 -3.71
CA LYS A 194 4.89 -4.40 -4.74
C LYS A 194 4.34 -3.30 -5.65
N GLU A 195 4.15 -2.12 -5.08
CA GLU A 195 3.61 -0.92 -5.71
C GLU A 195 4.45 -0.47 -6.91
N LEU A 196 5.76 -0.76 -6.91
CA LEU A 196 6.67 -0.46 -8.02
C LEU A 196 6.29 -1.19 -9.32
N ASN A 197 5.55 -2.29 -9.21
CA ASN A 197 5.01 -3.06 -10.34
C ASN A 197 3.53 -2.75 -10.63
N GLN A 198 2.91 -1.91 -9.80
CA GLN A 198 1.49 -1.55 -9.86
C GLN A 198 1.29 -0.04 -10.04
N LEU A 199 2.31 0.68 -10.52
CA LEU A 199 2.30 2.14 -10.62
C LEU A 199 1.13 2.68 -11.47
N ALA A 200 0.67 1.93 -12.48
CA ALA A 200 -0.49 2.32 -13.28
C ALA A 200 -1.79 2.42 -12.47
N SER A 201 -1.90 1.69 -11.36
CA SER A 201 -3.06 1.78 -10.46
C SER A 201 -3.20 3.15 -9.79
N PHE A 202 -2.11 3.90 -9.62
CA PHE A 202 -2.16 5.27 -9.08
C PHE A 202 -2.87 6.25 -10.01
N GLY A 203 -3.10 5.88 -11.28
CA GLY A 203 -3.95 6.63 -12.20
C GLY A 203 -5.39 6.77 -11.69
N GLU A 204 -5.85 5.88 -10.81
CA GLU A 204 -7.16 5.98 -10.15
C GLU A 204 -7.33 7.28 -9.36
N LEU A 205 -6.23 7.89 -8.88
CA LEU A 205 -6.27 9.17 -8.18
C LEU A 205 -6.79 10.32 -9.06
N LEU A 206 -6.72 10.18 -10.39
CA LEU A 206 -7.31 11.16 -11.33
C LEU A 206 -8.83 11.24 -11.19
N ALA A 207 -9.49 10.10 -10.99
CA ALA A 207 -10.93 10.02 -10.79
C ALA A 207 -11.33 10.39 -9.34
N LEU A 208 -10.51 10.00 -8.35
CA LEU A 208 -10.78 10.24 -6.93
C LEU A 208 -10.53 11.70 -6.50
N LEU A 209 -9.60 12.40 -7.15
CA LEU A 209 -9.21 13.77 -6.83
C LEU A 209 -9.32 14.65 -8.10
N PRO A 210 -10.53 14.85 -8.63
CA PRO A 210 -10.73 15.67 -9.81
C PRO A 210 -10.18 17.08 -9.58
N GLN A 211 -9.59 17.69 -10.61
CA GLN A 211 -9.01 19.04 -10.58
C GLN A 211 -7.77 19.22 -9.68
N CYS A 212 -7.18 18.11 -9.19
CA CYS A 212 -5.92 18.15 -8.45
C CYS A 212 -4.79 17.52 -9.28
N ASN A 213 -3.64 18.17 -9.33
CA ASN A 213 -2.41 17.53 -9.80
C ASN A 213 -1.77 16.82 -8.62
N VAL A 214 -1.58 15.52 -8.70
CA VAL A 214 -0.98 14.74 -7.61
C VAL A 214 0.47 14.46 -7.96
N HIS A 215 1.39 14.79 -7.07
CA HIS A 215 2.81 14.46 -7.20
C HIS A 215 3.20 13.52 -6.07
N ILE A 216 3.78 12.37 -6.40
CA ILE A 216 4.12 11.33 -5.45
C ILE A 216 5.61 11.00 -5.56
N GLU A 217 6.34 11.29 -4.48
CA GLU A 217 7.73 10.88 -4.29
C GLU A 217 7.75 9.46 -3.70
N LEU A 218 8.07 8.46 -4.51
CA LEU A 218 8.18 7.06 -4.13
C LEU A 218 9.62 6.74 -3.75
N ILE A 219 9.89 6.71 -2.44
CA ILE A 219 11.24 6.65 -1.89
C ILE A 219 11.46 5.35 -1.13
N GLY A 220 12.38 4.50 -1.58
CA GLY A 220 12.70 3.28 -0.86
C GLY A 220 13.87 2.48 -1.43
N PRO A 221 14.49 1.61 -0.62
CA PRO A 221 15.63 0.80 -1.04
C PRO A 221 15.29 -0.26 -2.08
N ALA A 222 14.00 -0.63 -2.22
CA ALA A 222 13.53 -1.60 -3.20
C ALA A 222 13.38 -1.03 -4.62
N VAL A 223 13.47 0.30 -4.80
CA VAL A 223 13.51 0.92 -6.13
C VAL A 223 14.75 0.39 -6.88
N PRO A 224 14.59 -0.24 -8.06
CA PRO A 224 15.72 -0.75 -8.83
C PRO A 224 16.65 0.40 -9.27
N GLU A 225 17.96 0.18 -9.25
CA GLU A 225 18.98 1.17 -9.65
C GLU A 225 18.70 1.78 -11.03
N ARG A 226 18.32 0.96 -12.01
CA ARG A 226 17.97 1.42 -13.38
C ARG A 226 16.76 2.36 -13.45
N ARG A 227 15.96 2.44 -12.39
CA ARG A 227 14.73 3.26 -12.30
C ARG A 227 14.88 4.40 -11.31
N ASP A 228 16.04 4.54 -10.66
CA ASP A 228 16.30 5.67 -9.78
C ASP A 228 16.25 6.98 -10.57
N GLY A 229 15.57 7.99 -10.02
CA GLY A 229 15.28 9.26 -10.69
C GLY A 229 14.24 9.18 -11.81
N GLN A 230 13.63 8.02 -12.08
CA GLN A 230 12.62 7.90 -13.14
C GLN A 230 11.36 8.70 -12.79
N ARG A 231 10.96 9.59 -13.70
CA ARG A 231 9.69 10.32 -13.66
C ARG A 231 8.65 9.67 -14.56
N ILE A 232 7.45 9.46 -14.03
CA ILE A 232 6.32 8.84 -14.72
C ILE A 232 5.12 9.78 -14.62
N GLU A 233 4.48 10.08 -15.74
CA GLU A 233 3.23 10.85 -15.77
C GLU A 233 2.06 9.95 -16.15
N LEU A 234 1.01 9.97 -15.34
CA LEU A 234 -0.27 9.34 -15.61
C LEU A 234 -1.31 10.42 -15.91
N ASP A 235 -1.91 10.34 -17.09
CA ASP A 235 -2.97 11.24 -17.56
C ASP A 235 -4.31 10.51 -17.81
N ARG A 236 -4.37 9.23 -17.42
CA ARG A 236 -5.51 8.33 -17.58
C ARG A 236 -5.47 7.16 -16.59
N CYS A 237 -6.63 6.54 -16.36
CA CYS A 237 -6.74 5.26 -15.68
C CYS A 237 -6.16 4.11 -16.52
N ALA A 238 -5.73 3.02 -15.87
CA ALA A 238 -5.29 1.82 -16.56
C ALA A 238 -6.42 1.18 -17.37
N HIS A 239 -6.09 0.63 -18.54
CA HIS A 239 -7.02 0.03 -19.49
C HIS A 239 -7.50 -1.36 -19.03
N CYS A 240 -8.72 -1.73 -19.44
CA CYS A 240 -9.19 -3.11 -19.36
C CYS A 240 -8.66 -3.96 -20.52
N ASP A 241 -8.94 -5.26 -20.49
CA ASP A 241 -8.52 -6.20 -21.53
C ASP A 241 -9.44 -6.19 -22.76
N ASP A 242 -10.72 -5.84 -22.61
CA ASP A 242 -11.71 -5.79 -23.70
C ASP A 242 -11.26 -4.86 -24.85
N LYS A 243 -11.19 -5.40 -26.07
CA LYS A 243 -10.63 -4.70 -27.24
C LYS A 243 -11.39 -3.43 -27.63
N ASP A 244 -12.72 -3.49 -27.55
CA ASP A 244 -13.61 -2.43 -28.02
C ASP A 244 -14.09 -1.51 -26.89
N CYS A 245 -13.44 -1.58 -25.72
CA CYS A 245 -13.81 -0.74 -24.59
C CYS A 245 -13.48 0.74 -24.87
N LYS A 246 -14.38 1.62 -24.43
CA LYS A 246 -14.22 3.08 -24.55
C LYS A 246 -12.90 3.60 -23.98
N CYS A 247 -12.36 2.94 -22.94
CA CYS A 247 -11.09 3.33 -22.34
C CYS A 247 -9.90 3.32 -23.33
N LYS A 248 -9.98 2.56 -24.44
CA LYS A 248 -8.96 2.50 -25.50
C LYS A 248 -9.25 3.44 -26.66
N LEU A 249 -10.50 3.87 -26.80
CA LEU A 249 -10.98 4.69 -27.91
C LEU A 249 -10.86 6.19 -27.61
N THR A 250 -10.97 6.57 -26.33
CA THR A 250 -10.87 7.96 -25.90
C THR A 250 -9.40 8.41 -25.87
N SER A 251 -9.04 9.35 -26.74
CA SER A 251 -7.83 10.19 -26.55
C SER A 251 -8.02 11.27 -25.48
N GLU A 252 -9.20 11.34 -24.87
CA GLU A 252 -9.50 12.25 -23.77
C GLU A 252 -8.60 11.92 -22.58
N ARG A 253 -7.72 12.88 -22.28
CA ARG A 253 -6.83 12.84 -21.13
C ARG A 253 -7.49 13.64 -20.03
N HIS A 254 -7.29 13.24 -18.78
CA HIS A 254 -7.64 14.12 -17.67
C HIS A 254 -6.83 15.43 -17.79
N SER A 255 -7.46 16.54 -17.41
CA SER A 255 -6.76 17.83 -17.31
C SER A 255 -5.76 17.83 -16.15
N SER A 256 -6.06 17.05 -15.11
CA SER A 256 -5.16 16.73 -14.00
C SER A 256 -4.17 15.63 -14.38
N LYS A 257 -3.04 15.59 -13.68
CA LYS A 257 -2.01 14.56 -13.82
C LYS A 257 -1.65 13.95 -12.47
N VAL A 258 -1.26 12.68 -12.50
CA VAL A 258 -0.56 12.02 -11.40
C VAL A 258 0.89 11.82 -11.82
N THR A 259 1.82 12.50 -11.16
CA THR A 259 3.26 12.35 -11.37
C THR A 259 3.82 11.43 -10.30
N LEU A 260 4.55 10.40 -10.71
CA LEU A 260 5.27 9.49 -9.83
C LEU A 260 6.77 9.67 -10.07
N GLN A 261 7.50 9.98 -9.01
CA GLN A 261 8.94 10.17 -9.05
C GLN A 261 9.59 9.09 -8.17
N LEU A 262 10.50 8.30 -8.76
CA LEU A 262 11.11 7.17 -8.07
C LEU A 262 12.49 7.54 -7.52
N HIS A 263 12.73 7.21 -6.25
CA HIS A 263 13.99 7.47 -5.56
C HIS A 263 14.46 6.22 -4.84
N ARG A 264 15.64 5.74 -5.22
CA ARG A 264 16.32 4.65 -4.54
C ARG A 264 17.04 5.17 -3.31
N GLY A 265 16.89 4.46 -2.19
CA GLY A 265 17.55 4.80 -0.93
C GLY A 265 16.55 5.02 0.20
N TYR A 266 17.02 5.58 1.31
CA TYR A 266 16.16 5.86 2.45
C TYR A 266 15.68 7.31 2.41
N TYR A 267 14.53 7.56 3.05
CA TYR A 267 13.93 8.90 3.08
C TYR A 267 14.88 9.98 3.61
N HIS A 268 15.66 9.67 4.64
CA HIS A 268 16.61 10.61 5.24
C HIS A 268 17.77 11.00 4.31
N ASP A 269 18.09 10.17 3.32
CA ASP A 269 19.11 10.50 2.31
C ASP A 269 18.60 11.58 1.34
N TRP A 270 17.30 11.58 1.07
CA TRP A 270 16.64 12.49 0.13
C TRP A 270 15.98 13.70 0.80
N PHE A 271 15.79 13.66 2.11
CA PHE A 271 15.00 14.64 2.88
C PHE A 271 15.37 16.09 2.56
N GLY A 272 16.66 16.39 2.54
CA GLY A 272 17.15 17.74 2.29
C GLY A 272 16.89 18.24 0.87
N ASP A 273 16.74 17.37 -0.12
CA ASP A 273 16.55 17.77 -1.51
C ASP A 273 15.07 17.88 -1.85
N ILE A 274 14.27 16.87 -1.49
CA ILE A 274 12.83 16.83 -1.82
C ILE A 274 12.00 17.85 -1.02
N VAL A 275 12.35 18.09 0.25
CA VAL A 275 11.58 19.02 1.11
C VAL A 275 11.88 20.48 0.78
N LYS A 276 13.07 20.79 0.24
CA LYS A 276 13.40 22.15 -0.21
C LYS A 276 12.50 22.60 -1.34
N ASP A 277 12.22 21.70 -2.28
CA ASP A 277 11.46 22.01 -3.49
C ASP A 277 9.95 22.04 -3.24
N SER A 278 9.44 21.12 -2.39
CA SER A 278 8.05 21.20 -1.92
C SER A 278 7.82 20.45 -0.62
N CYS A 279 7.08 21.06 0.31
CA CYS A 279 6.64 20.38 1.52
C CYS A 279 5.50 19.39 1.19
N PRO A 280 5.55 18.14 1.69
CA PRO A 280 4.48 17.18 1.45
C PRO A 280 3.19 17.57 2.18
N HIS A 281 2.05 17.24 1.59
CA HIS A 281 0.73 17.33 2.22
C HIS A 281 0.37 16.05 2.98
N LEU A 282 0.97 14.93 2.59
CA LEU A 282 0.80 13.63 3.21
C LEU A 282 2.12 12.87 3.10
N ILE A 283 2.51 12.22 4.20
CA ILE A 283 3.55 11.19 4.17
C ILE A 283 2.87 9.87 4.51
N ILE A 284 3.07 8.85 3.68
CA ILE A 284 2.50 7.52 3.87
C ILE A 284 3.61 6.48 3.81
N ALA A 285 3.58 5.53 4.74
CA ALA A 285 4.54 4.43 4.82
C ALA A 285 3.81 3.09 5.02
N PRO A 286 3.33 2.46 3.94
CA PRO A 286 2.65 1.17 3.98
C PRO A 286 3.59 0.05 4.39
N ASN A 287 3.10 -0.84 5.24
CA ASN A 287 3.87 -1.97 5.78
C ASN A 287 5.26 -1.58 6.31
N ALA A 288 5.39 -0.40 6.92
CA ALA A 288 6.68 0.23 7.23
C ALA A 288 7.63 -0.67 8.04
N GLY A 289 7.10 -1.54 8.90
CA GLY A 289 7.94 -2.43 9.71
C GLY A 289 8.89 -1.66 10.62
N ILE A 290 8.44 -0.51 11.15
CA ILE A 290 9.27 0.43 11.94
C ILE A 290 10.06 -0.28 13.04
N ALA A 291 9.42 -1.22 13.75
CA ALA A 291 10.05 -1.98 14.83
C ALA A 291 11.02 -3.07 14.34
N ALA A 292 10.97 -3.44 13.05
CA ALA A 292 11.77 -4.51 12.47
C ALA A 292 13.04 -4.00 11.77
N TYR A 293 13.07 -2.75 11.29
CA TYR A 293 14.17 -2.21 10.50
C TYR A 293 14.82 -1.00 11.19
N PRO A 294 16.07 -1.12 11.69
CA PRO A 294 16.79 -0.03 12.35
C PRO A 294 16.97 1.24 11.49
N SER A 295 16.97 1.09 10.16
CA SER A 295 17.09 2.18 9.19
C SER A 295 15.96 3.22 9.26
N TRP A 296 14.88 2.93 10.00
CA TRP A 296 13.82 3.92 10.26
C TRP A 296 14.25 5.01 11.23
N LYS A 297 15.27 4.80 12.06
CA LYS A 297 15.64 5.75 13.13
C LYS A 297 15.91 7.15 12.57
N GLU A 298 16.76 7.25 11.57
CA GLU A 298 17.12 8.51 10.92
C GLU A 298 15.92 9.11 10.17
N THR A 299 15.14 8.26 9.49
CA THR A 299 13.90 8.68 8.83
C THR A 299 12.90 9.28 9.83
N ILE A 300 12.71 8.70 11.01
CA ILE A 300 11.82 9.22 12.05
C ILE A 300 12.30 10.59 12.53
N VAL A 301 13.62 10.79 12.68
CA VAL A 301 14.18 12.10 13.04
C VAL A 301 13.83 13.16 11.98
N CYS A 302 13.93 12.83 10.69
CA CYS A 302 13.51 13.72 9.60
C CYS A 302 12.01 14.01 9.65
N LEU A 303 11.18 13.00 9.87
CA LEU A 303 9.72 13.14 9.90
C LEU A 303 9.26 14.03 11.06
N ALA A 304 9.89 13.92 12.23
CA ALA A 304 9.62 14.76 13.38
C ALA A 304 9.87 16.26 13.11
N GLN A 305 10.77 16.59 12.18
CA GLN A 305 11.06 17.99 11.80
C GLN A 305 9.95 18.63 10.96
N LEU A 306 9.12 17.85 10.28
CA LEU A 306 8.11 18.38 9.35
C LEU A 306 6.83 18.85 10.05
N ASN A 307 6.59 18.44 11.30
CA ASN A 307 5.32 18.69 12.01
C ASN A 307 4.07 18.38 11.14
N LEU A 308 4.16 17.32 10.33
CA LEU A 308 3.12 16.91 9.39
C LEU A 308 2.48 15.59 9.83
N TYR A 309 1.24 15.41 9.40
CA TYR A 309 0.55 14.13 9.54
C TYR A 309 1.25 13.06 8.70
N THR A 310 1.94 12.15 9.39
CA THR A 310 2.56 10.97 8.78
C THR A 310 1.74 9.74 9.10
N LEU A 311 1.29 9.05 8.06
CA LEU A 311 0.53 7.82 8.11
C LEU A 311 1.48 6.63 8.02
N PHE A 312 1.74 5.96 9.12
CA PHE A 312 2.38 4.65 9.05
C PHE A 312 1.31 3.59 9.03
N GLU A 313 1.38 2.69 8.07
CA GLU A 313 0.54 1.51 8.07
C GLU A 313 1.41 0.31 8.43
N THR A 314 0.98 -0.42 9.45
CA THR A 314 1.69 -1.60 9.94
C THR A 314 0.80 -2.81 9.77
N ALA A 315 1.22 -3.80 8.99
CA ALA A 315 0.65 -5.13 9.03
C ALA A 315 0.92 -5.76 10.41
N VAL A 316 -0.07 -5.72 11.30
CA VAL A 316 0.00 -6.40 12.59
C VAL A 316 -0.88 -7.62 12.53
N THR A 317 -0.34 -8.77 12.10
CA THR A 317 -1.07 -10.02 12.32
C THR A 317 -0.18 -11.22 12.58
N ARG A 318 -0.90 -12.25 13.05
CA ARG A 318 -0.51 -13.63 13.13
C ARG A 318 -0.35 -14.34 11.78
N ASN A 319 -0.89 -13.86 10.64
CA ASN A 319 -0.77 -14.45 9.27
C ASN A 319 -1.50 -13.69 8.09
N ALA A 320 -2.16 -12.54 8.27
CA ALA A 320 -2.87 -11.75 7.23
C ALA A 320 -2.41 -10.27 7.16
N GLN A 321 -2.57 -9.54 6.07
CA GLN A 321 -2.34 -8.08 6.13
C GLN A 321 -3.48 -7.43 6.94
N THR A 322 -3.18 -6.87 8.11
CA THR A 322 -4.13 -6.05 8.87
C THR A 322 -3.60 -4.63 8.94
N PHE A 323 -4.41 -3.73 8.42
CA PHE A 323 -4.08 -2.34 8.16
C PHE A 323 -4.56 -1.46 9.30
N LYS A 324 -3.65 -0.68 9.91
CA LYS A 324 -4.06 0.47 10.72
C LYS A 324 -3.03 1.59 10.65
N ILE A 325 -3.61 2.77 10.54
CA ILE A 325 -3.01 4.09 10.43
C ILE A 325 -2.43 4.50 11.79
N HIS A 326 -1.13 4.80 11.83
CA HIS A 326 -0.50 5.55 12.92
C HIS A 326 -0.39 7.01 12.52
N SER A 327 -0.64 7.90 13.47
CA SER A 327 -0.29 9.31 13.39
C SER A 327 0.73 9.62 14.47
N TYR A 328 1.92 10.07 14.10
CA TYR A 328 2.81 10.74 15.05
C TYR A 328 2.58 12.24 14.90
N SER A 329 1.94 12.85 15.89
CA SER A 329 2.03 14.29 16.10
C SER A 329 3.33 14.54 16.86
N GLY A 330 4.21 15.37 16.31
CA GLY A 330 5.33 15.93 17.06
C GLY A 330 4.85 16.81 18.21
#